data_AF-A0ABD5PKJ4-F1
#
_entry.id   AF-A0ABD5PKJ4-F1
#
_cell.length_a   1.000
_cell.length_b   1.000
_cell.length_c   1.000
_cell.angle_alpha   90.00
_cell.angle_beta   90.00
_cell.angle_gamma   90.00
#
_symmetry.space_group_name_H-M   'P 1'
#
loop_
_entity.id
_entity.type
_entity.pdbx_description
1 polymer ?
#
loop_
_entity_poly.entity_id
_entity_poly.type
_entity_poly.pdbx_seq_one_letter_code
_entity_poly.pdbx_strand_id
1 'polypeptide(L)'
;MARSLDTIDWGRAIERLCFLFPPVIGVGLIGVVREADPGVPFLERGLVLVGTFGYTLLTIALAVALFVDARRVRRRGGVSSHWKPNPWLNAAFAIVWAPVAGVFYLARRHRRFGTKPGWTAWWLVVAVTLGSTVIGALVAVVAFVLALPGLLTSAIGLAGAVAVGAFPIAIHQDAAHVCTYGDDWRPNPGVYLGIAFLSLSVPPLQPIVAGYYLARRHKAVGTP
;
A
#
# COMPACT_ATOMS: atom_id res chain seq x y z
N MET A 1 -4.89 -26.84 -20.43
CA MET A 1 -4.39 -25.60 -19.81
C MET A 1 -5.34 -24.90 -18.82
N ALA A 2 -6.67 -25.16 -18.84
CA ALA A 2 -7.64 -24.46 -17.98
C ALA A 2 -7.59 -24.79 -16.47
N ARG A 3 -6.97 -25.90 -16.03
CA ARG A 3 -6.95 -26.30 -14.61
C ARG A 3 -5.95 -25.53 -13.73
N SER A 4 -4.89 -24.93 -14.29
CA SER A 4 -3.84 -24.30 -13.44
C SER A 4 -4.17 -22.88 -12.99
N LEU A 5 -5.08 -22.17 -13.68
CA LEU A 5 -5.49 -20.81 -13.28
C LEU A 5 -6.54 -20.82 -12.15
N ASP A 6 -7.14 -21.99 -11.86
CA ASP A 6 -8.13 -22.14 -10.80
C ASP A 6 -7.51 -22.26 -9.40
N THR A 7 -6.23 -22.58 -9.28
CA THR A 7 -5.52 -22.63 -7.99
C THR A 7 -5.03 -21.25 -7.54
N ILE A 8 -4.99 -20.27 -8.43
CA ILE A 8 -4.51 -18.92 -8.11
C ILE A 8 -5.55 -18.18 -7.27
N ASP A 9 -5.12 -17.72 -6.09
CA ASP A 9 -5.88 -16.77 -5.28
C ASP A 9 -5.70 -15.36 -5.85
N TRP A 10 -6.56 -15.04 -6.82
CA TRP A 10 -6.55 -13.74 -7.51
C TRP A 10 -6.73 -12.56 -6.55
N GLY A 11 -7.41 -12.74 -5.41
CA GLY A 11 -7.50 -11.71 -4.38
C GLY A 11 -6.14 -11.36 -3.80
N ARG A 12 -5.34 -12.38 -3.49
CA ARG A 12 -3.96 -12.21 -3.00
C ARG A 12 -3.02 -11.66 -4.08
N ALA A 13 -3.25 -12.00 -5.35
CA ALA A 13 -2.50 -11.45 -6.46
C ALA A 13 -2.76 -9.94 -6.61
N ILE A 14 -4.03 -9.51 -6.59
CA ILE A 14 -4.42 -8.09 -6.62
C ILE A 14 -3.80 -7.34 -5.44
N GLU A 15 -3.87 -7.91 -4.24
CA GLU A 15 -3.26 -7.34 -3.03
C GLU A 15 -1.76 -7.09 -3.21
N ARG A 16 -1.00 -8.10 -3.67
CA ARG A 16 0.44 -7.98 -3.91
C ARG A 16 0.75 -6.97 -5.00
N LEU A 17 -0.03 -6.95 -6.08
CA LEU A 17 0.13 -5.94 -7.15
C LEU A 17 -0.10 -4.53 -6.59
N CYS A 18 -1.10 -4.32 -5.74
CA CYS A 18 -1.34 -3.04 -5.05
C CYS A 18 -0.13 -2.60 -4.22
N PHE A 19 0.56 -3.53 -3.54
CA PHE A 19 1.79 -3.20 -2.77
C PHE A 19 2.97 -2.80 -3.65
N LEU A 20 2.98 -3.24 -4.91
CA LEU A 20 4.01 -2.89 -5.88
C LEU A 20 3.74 -1.53 -6.54
N PHE A 21 2.54 -0.98 -6.44
CA PHE A 21 2.31 0.40 -6.87
C PHE A 21 3.07 1.33 -5.93
N PRO A 22 4.12 2.00 -6.41
CA PRO A 22 4.80 2.98 -5.58
C PRO A 22 3.80 4.11 -5.35
N PRO A 23 3.51 4.49 -4.09
CA PRO A 23 2.48 5.48 -3.80
C PRO A 23 2.74 6.79 -4.57
N VAL A 24 3.97 7.30 -4.54
CA VAL A 24 4.42 8.48 -5.29
C VAL A 24 5.95 8.44 -5.37
N ILE A 25 6.55 7.33 -5.81
CA ILE A 25 8.02 7.25 -5.95
C ILE A 25 8.49 7.83 -7.29
N GLY A 26 7.65 7.76 -8.33
CA GLY A 26 8.04 8.22 -9.67
C GLY A 26 8.37 9.72 -9.76
N VAL A 27 7.76 10.58 -8.94
CA VAL A 27 7.97 12.04 -9.07
C VAL A 27 9.02 12.56 -8.07
N GLY A 28 8.93 12.13 -6.80
CA GLY A 28 9.87 12.55 -5.77
C GLY A 28 11.26 11.94 -5.93
N LEU A 29 11.36 10.66 -6.31
CA LEU A 29 12.65 9.97 -6.43
C LEU A 29 13.38 10.38 -7.72
N ILE A 30 12.66 10.73 -8.80
CA ILE A 30 13.26 11.35 -9.98
C ILE A 30 13.76 12.77 -9.67
N GLY A 31 12.99 13.56 -8.90
CA GLY A 31 13.43 14.89 -8.45
C GLY A 31 14.70 14.83 -7.58
N VAL A 32 14.69 13.97 -6.57
CA VAL A 32 15.83 13.79 -5.64
C VAL A 32 17.06 13.19 -6.35
N VAL A 33 16.88 12.21 -7.25
CA VAL A 33 18.02 11.64 -7.99
C VAL A 33 18.58 12.61 -9.03
N ARG A 34 17.75 13.49 -9.61
CA ARG A 34 18.22 14.55 -10.50
C ARG A 34 19.05 15.59 -9.76
N GLU A 35 18.66 15.97 -8.54
CA GLU A 35 19.40 16.95 -7.74
C GLU A 35 20.67 16.37 -7.11
N ALA A 36 20.72 15.06 -6.86
CA ALA A 36 21.84 14.41 -6.18
C ALA A 36 23.08 14.15 -7.07
N ASP A 37 23.01 14.42 -8.38
CA ASP A 37 24.00 14.06 -9.43
C ASP A 37 24.98 12.96 -9.00
N PRO A 38 24.51 11.71 -8.86
CA PRO A 38 25.25 10.67 -8.14
C PRO A 38 26.50 10.18 -8.88
N GLY A 39 26.83 10.74 -10.06
CA GLY A 39 27.99 10.35 -10.86
C GLY A 39 27.92 8.93 -11.42
N VAL A 40 26.77 8.24 -11.27
CA VAL A 40 26.56 6.88 -11.76
C VAL A 40 26.01 6.94 -13.19
N PRO A 41 26.80 6.54 -14.21
CA PRO A 41 26.33 6.55 -15.58
C PRO A 41 25.13 5.61 -15.74
N PHE A 42 24.14 6.03 -16.54
CA PHE A 42 22.89 5.30 -16.86
C PHE A 42 21.85 5.17 -15.74
N LEU A 43 22.11 5.61 -14.50
CA LEU A 43 21.13 5.51 -13.40
C LEU A 43 19.82 6.24 -13.71
N GLU A 44 19.89 7.47 -14.24
CA GLU A 44 18.69 8.25 -14.62
C GLU A 44 17.85 7.51 -15.67
N ARG A 45 18.50 6.95 -16.71
CA ARG A 45 17.81 6.18 -17.76
C ARG A 45 17.19 4.91 -17.20
N GLY A 46 17.89 4.20 -16.32
CA GLY A 46 17.37 3.02 -15.64
C GLY A 46 16.14 3.34 -14.80
N LEU A 47 16.18 4.42 -14.02
CA LEU A 47 15.04 4.86 -13.20
C LEU A 47 13.83 5.30 -14.04
N VAL A 48 14.05 6.01 -15.14
CA VAL A 48 12.98 6.40 -16.06
C VAL A 48 12.36 5.16 -16.73
N LEU A 49 13.18 4.20 -17.17
CA LEU A 49 12.70 2.94 -17.74
C LEU A 49 11.90 2.13 -16.72
N VAL A 50 12.44 1.91 -15.53
CA VAL A 50 11.77 1.17 -14.45
C VAL A 50 10.49 1.88 -14.01
N GLY A 51 10.52 3.21 -13.88
CA GLY A 51 9.35 4.00 -13.51
C GLY A 51 8.24 3.92 -14.57
N THR A 52 8.57 4.16 -15.84
CA THR A 52 7.57 4.26 -16.92
C THR A 52 7.07 2.88 -17.36
N PHE A 53 7.98 1.95 -17.67
CA PHE A 53 7.61 0.60 -18.08
C PHE A 53 7.11 -0.22 -16.89
N GLY A 54 7.70 -0.09 -15.71
CA GLY A 54 7.23 -0.78 -14.52
C GLY A 54 5.81 -0.37 -14.14
N TYR A 55 5.49 0.93 -14.15
CA TYR A 55 4.12 1.39 -13.89
C TYR A 55 3.13 0.85 -14.94
N THR A 56 3.50 0.88 -16.22
CA THR A 56 2.65 0.36 -17.31
C THR A 56 2.40 -1.14 -17.15
N LEU A 57 3.46 -1.93 -16.91
CA LEU A 57 3.35 -3.37 -16.69
C LEU A 57 2.51 -3.70 -15.45
N LEU A 58 2.71 -2.98 -14.35
CA LEU A 58 1.90 -3.13 -13.13
C LEU A 58 0.43 -2.79 -13.38
N THR A 59 0.15 -1.73 -14.15
CA THR A 59 -1.20 -1.29 -14.51
C THR A 59 -1.91 -2.36 -15.34
N ILE A 60 -1.24 -2.89 -16.37
CA ILE A 60 -1.77 -3.98 -17.20
C ILE A 60 -1.99 -5.24 -16.36
N ALA A 61 -1.01 -5.62 -15.53
CA ALA A 61 -1.11 -6.78 -14.66
C ALA A 61 -2.29 -6.66 -13.67
N LEU A 62 -2.48 -5.49 -13.07
CA LEU A 62 -3.61 -5.22 -12.18
C LEU A 62 -4.93 -5.25 -12.94
N ALA A 63 -5.02 -4.63 -14.10
CA ALA A 63 -6.23 -4.64 -14.93
C ALA A 63 -6.64 -6.08 -15.30
N VAL A 64 -5.68 -6.91 -15.69
CA VAL A 64 -5.90 -8.34 -15.97
C VAL A 64 -6.34 -9.08 -14.71
N ALA A 65 -5.66 -8.88 -13.58
CA ALA A 65 -6.00 -9.53 -12.32
C ALA A 65 -7.42 -9.16 -11.84
N LEU A 66 -7.80 -7.89 -11.91
CA LEU A 66 -9.15 -7.41 -11.60
C LEU A 66 -10.19 -8.00 -12.55
N PHE A 67 -9.90 -8.04 -13.85
CA PHE A 67 -10.81 -8.63 -14.85
C PHE A 67 -11.07 -10.11 -14.55
N VAL A 68 -10.01 -10.88 -14.33
CA VAL A 68 -10.10 -12.32 -14.09
C VAL A 68 -10.82 -12.62 -12.77
N ASP A 69 -10.46 -11.93 -11.67
CA ASP A 69 -11.15 -12.11 -10.37
C ASP A 69 -12.62 -11.71 -10.48
N ALA A 70 -12.94 -10.56 -11.08
CA ALA A 70 -14.33 -10.11 -11.23
C ALA A 70 -15.16 -11.07 -12.08
N ARG A 71 -14.60 -11.60 -13.18
CA ARG A 71 -15.29 -12.60 -14.03
C ARG A 71 -15.54 -13.88 -13.26
N ARG A 72 -14.59 -14.30 -12.42
CA ARG A 72 -14.70 -15.49 -11.57
C ARG A 72 -15.76 -15.32 -10.49
N VAL A 73 -15.73 -14.19 -9.77
CA VAL A 73 -16.73 -13.84 -8.73
C VAL A 73 -18.13 -13.81 -9.33
N ARG A 74 -18.30 -13.16 -10.50
CA ARG A 74 -19.60 -13.09 -11.19
C ARG A 74 -20.15 -14.46 -11.59
N ARG A 75 -19.29 -15.42 -11.97
CA ARG A 75 -19.68 -16.78 -12.33
C ARG A 75 -20.01 -17.67 -11.12
N ARG A 76 -19.41 -17.38 -9.96
CA ARG A 76 -19.51 -18.24 -8.78
C ARG A 76 -20.82 -18.13 -8.00
N GLY A 77 -21.72 -17.20 -8.35
CA GLY A 77 -23.17 -17.23 -8.10
C GLY A 77 -23.71 -17.31 -6.66
N GLY A 78 -23.04 -17.96 -5.70
CA GLY A 78 -23.64 -18.47 -4.48
C GLY A 78 -23.23 -17.78 -3.16
N VAL A 79 -22.09 -17.08 -3.10
CA VAL A 79 -21.59 -16.52 -1.82
C VAL A 79 -21.87 -15.01 -1.66
N SER A 80 -22.03 -14.28 -2.78
CA SER A 80 -22.29 -12.85 -2.78
C SER A 80 -23.45 -12.50 -3.70
N SER A 81 -24.66 -12.99 -3.40
CA SER A 81 -25.86 -12.81 -4.24
C SER A 81 -26.13 -11.35 -4.65
N HIS A 82 -25.67 -10.38 -3.86
CA HIS A 82 -25.84 -8.94 -4.08
C HIS A 82 -24.65 -8.21 -4.72
N TRP A 83 -23.49 -8.86 -4.92
CA TRP A 83 -22.35 -8.22 -5.59
C TRP A 83 -22.00 -8.94 -6.89
N LYS A 84 -22.24 -8.25 -8.01
CA LYS A 84 -21.95 -8.73 -9.37
C LYS A 84 -20.94 -7.76 -10.03
N PRO A 85 -19.64 -7.89 -9.76
CA PRO A 85 -18.65 -6.99 -10.34
C PRO A 85 -18.66 -7.12 -11.88
N ASN A 86 -18.66 -5.98 -12.57
CA ASN A 86 -18.49 -5.94 -14.02
C ASN A 86 -16.99 -6.05 -14.36
N PRO A 87 -16.51 -7.14 -14.99
CA PRO A 87 -15.09 -7.34 -15.24
C PRO A 87 -14.45 -6.23 -16.07
N TRP A 88 -15.13 -5.79 -17.13
CA TRP A 88 -14.63 -4.76 -18.03
C TRP A 88 -14.52 -3.40 -17.36
N LEU A 89 -15.52 -3.03 -16.53
CA LEU A 89 -15.49 -1.76 -15.81
C LEU A 89 -14.33 -1.71 -14.80
N ASN A 90 -14.06 -2.82 -14.09
CA ASN A 90 -12.93 -2.86 -13.15
C ASN A 90 -11.58 -2.81 -13.88
N ALA A 91 -11.45 -3.49 -15.02
CA ALA A 91 -10.25 -3.45 -15.85
C ALA A 91 -10.01 -2.04 -16.42
N ALA A 92 -11.05 -1.41 -16.99
CA ALA A 92 -10.98 -0.05 -17.50
C ALA A 92 -10.65 0.94 -16.39
N PHE A 93 -11.23 0.78 -15.19
CA PHE A 93 -10.89 1.62 -14.05
C PHE A 93 -9.42 1.47 -13.65
N ALA A 94 -8.84 0.27 -13.69
CA ALA A 94 -7.41 0.09 -13.44
C ALA A 94 -6.53 0.73 -14.52
N ILE A 95 -6.92 0.70 -15.79
CA ILE A 95 -6.18 1.38 -16.86
C ILE A 95 -6.14 2.90 -16.63
N VAL A 96 -7.26 3.47 -16.17
CA VAL A 96 -7.35 4.92 -15.88
C VAL A 96 -6.64 5.28 -14.58
N TRP A 97 -6.82 4.50 -13.52
CA TRP A 97 -6.28 4.80 -12.19
C TRP A 97 -6.03 3.54 -11.36
N ALA A 98 -4.95 2.82 -11.70
CA ALA A 98 -4.63 1.52 -11.14
C ALA A 98 -4.61 1.46 -9.60
N PRO A 99 -3.86 2.31 -8.87
CA PRO A 99 -3.81 2.24 -7.41
C PRO A 99 -5.20 2.34 -6.76
N VAL A 100 -6.02 3.29 -7.21
CA VAL A 100 -7.36 3.51 -6.66
C VAL A 100 -8.31 2.37 -7.03
N ALA A 101 -8.25 1.89 -8.28
CA ALA A 101 -9.06 0.74 -8.72
C ALA A 101 -8.77 -0.51 -7.88
N GLY A 102 -7.49 -0.80 -7.62
CA GLY A 102 -7.07 -1.94 -6.80
C GLY A 102 -7.56 -1.82 -5.35
N VAL A 103 -7.32 -0.68 -4.70
CA VAL A 103 -7.78 -0.38 -3.33
C VAL A 103 -9.30 -0.51 -3.22
N PHE A 104 -10.03 0.14 -4.13
CA PHE A 104 -11.48 0.15 -4.13
C PHE A 104 -12.07 -1.25 -4.34
N TYR A 105 -11.49 -2.02 -5.25
CA TYR A 105 -11.89 -3.39 -5.50
C TYR A 105 -11.62 -4.28 -4.27
N LEU A 106 -10.43 -4.19 -3.66
CA LEU A 106 -10.09 -4.92 -2.44
C LEU A 106 -11.03 -4.57 -1.28
N ALA A 107 -11.35 -3.29 -1.09
CA ALA A 107 -12.26 -2.84 -0.04
C ALA A 107 -13.67 -3.45 -0.21
N ARG A 108 -14.19 -3.48 -1.44
CA ARG A 108 -15.47 -4.11 -1.79
C ARG A 108 -15.43 -5.62 -1.63
N ARG A 109 -14.35 -6.26 -2.10
CA ARG A 109 -14.15 -7.71 -2.03
C ARG A 109 -14.06 -8.18 -0.58
N HIS A 110 -13.33 -7.46 0.28
CA HIS A 110 -13.20 -7.77 1.70
C HIS A 110 -14.55 -7.83 2.41
N ARG A 111 -15.46 -6.87 2.15
CA ARG A 111 -16.81 -6.88 2.75
C ARG A 111 -17.64 -8.12 2.41
N ARG A 112 -17.27 -8.86 1.36
CA ARG A 112 -18.02 -10.02 0.86
C ARG A 112 -17.34 -11.35 1.15
N PHE A 113 -16.02 -11.38 1.08
CA PHE A 113 -15.23 -12.62 1.16
C PHE A 113 -14.23 -12.63 2.32
N GLY A 114 -14.11 -11.52 3.05
CA GLY A 114 -13.03 -11.31 4.01
C GLY A 114 -11.67 -11.15 3.31
N THR A 115 -10.65 -10.90 4.14
CA THR A 115 -9.24 -10.95 3.75
C THR A 115 -8.57 -11.85 4.77
N LYS A 116 -7.84 -12.87 4.29
CA LYS A 116 -7.14 -13.77 5.21
C LYS A 116 -6.04 -12.99 5.93
N PRO A 117 -5.95 -13.08 7.27
CA PRO A 117 -4.90 -12.43 8.01
C PRO A 117 -3.53 -13.05 7.68
N GLY A 118 -2.51 -12.20 7.66
CA GLY A 118 -1.11 -12.63 7.53
C GLY A 118 -0.48 -12.93 8.89
N TRP A 119 0.81 -12.62 9.01
CA TRP A 119 1.57 -12.66 10.26
C TRP A 119 0.95 -11.77 11.35
N THR A 120 0.97 -12.18 12.61
CA THR A 120 0.27 -11.48 13.70
C THR A 120 0.98 -10.20 14.15
N ALA A 121 2.28 -10.06 13.89
CA ALA A 121 3.07 -8.95 14.40
C ALA A 121 3.26 -7.80 13.40
N TRP A 122 2.39 -7.67 12.39
CA TRP A 122 2.42 -6.53 11.46
C TRP A 122 2.26 -5.18 12.17
N TRP A 123 1.60 -5.13 13.32
CA TRP A 123 1.55 -3.94 14.17
C TRP A 123 2.93 -3.44 14.61
N LEU A 124 3.94 -4.31 14.77
CA LEU A 124 5.31 -3.90 15.07
C LEU A 124 5.88 -3.10 13.91
N VAL A 125 5.61 -3.53 12.68
CA VAL A 125 6.04 -2.79 11.48
C VAL A 125 5.33 -1.44 11.41
N VAL A 126 4.04 -1.37 11.74
CA VAL A 126 3.32 -0.08 11.88
C VAL A 126 3.98 0.80 12.94
N ALA A 127 4.31 0.26 14.12
CA ALA A 127 4.98 1.00 15.20
C ALA A 127 6.38 1.48 14.79
N VAL A 128 7.16 0.65 14.10
CA VAL A 128 8.49 1.03 13.57
C VAL A 128 8.37 2.12 12.51
N THR A 129 7.37 2.06 11.62
CA THR A 129 7.14 3.14 10.63
C THR A 129 6.73 4.45 11.30
N LEU A 130 5.94 4.40 12.37
CA LEU A 130 5.61 5.58 13.17
C LEU A 130 6.86 6.13 13.88
N GLY A 131 7.61 5.26 14.58
CA GLY A 131 8.82 5.63 15.32
C GLY A 131 9.89 6.23 14.41
N SER A 132 10.15 5.62 13.26
CA SER A 132 11.09 6.16 12.25
C SER A 132 10.63 7.52 11.70
N THR A 133 9.34 7.72 11.50
CA THR A 133 8.80 9.03 11.06
C THR A 133 8.98 10.10 12.14
N VAL A 134 8.68 9.79 13.41
CA VAL A 134 8.86 10.72 14.53
C VAL A 134 10.34 11.05 14.74
N ILE A 135 11.22 10.04 14.78
CA ILE A 135 12.66 10.23 14.93
C ILE A 135 13.21 11.03 13.74
N GLY A 136 12.83 10.69 12.51
CA GLY A 136 13.23 11.42 11.31
C GLY A 136 12.81 12.89 11.36
N ALA A 137 11.59 13.18 11.82
CA ALA A 137 11.11 14.55 12.01
C ALA A 137 11.93 15.31 13.07
N LEU A 138 12.23 14.68 14.21
CA LEU A 138 13.07 15.28 15.25
C LEU A 138 14.49 15.58 14.75
N VAL A 139 15.11 14.63 14.05
CA VAL A 139 16.44 14.83 13.43
C VAL A 139 16.39 15.95 12.39
N ALA A 140 15.33 16.04 11.59
CA ALA A 140 15.14 17.12 10.63
C ALA A 140 15.05 18.49 11.31
N VAL A 141 14.32 18.60 12.42
CA VAL A 141 14.25 19.85 13.21
C VAL A 141 15.62 20.23 13.77
N VAL A 142 16.36 19.28 14.36
CA VAL A 142 17.72 19.53 14.88
C VAL A 142 18.65 19.96 13.75
N ALA A 143 18.64 19.25 12.62
CA ALA A 143 19.45 19.58 11.47
C ALA A 143 19.13 20.97 10.89
N PHE A 144 17.85 21.35 10.87
CA PHE A 144 17.42 22.68 10.46
C PHE A 144 17.93 23.77 11.41
N VAL A 145 17.76 23.58 12.72
CA VAL A 145 18.24 24.54 13.75
C VAL A 145 19.76 24.70 13.71
N LEU A 146 20.49 23.61 13.43
CA LEU A 146 21.95 23.61 13.35
C LEU A 146 22.50 23.93 11.95
N ALA A 147 21.64 24.25 10.98
CA ALA A 147 22.01 24.52 9.59
C ALA A 147 22.89 23.41 8.94
N LEU A 148 22.53 22.14 9.16
CA LEU A 148 23.22 20.96 8.63
C LEU A 148 22.42 20.33 7.46
N PRO A 149 22.51 20.86 6.22
CA PRO A 149 21.66 20.45 5.10
C PRO A 149 21.83 18.97 4.68
N GLY A 150 23.04 18.41 4.82
CA GLY A 150 23.30 17.00 4.50
C GLY A 150 22.63 16.02 5.48
N LEU A 151 22.51 16.40 6.74
CA LEU A 151 21.82 15.59 7.75
C LEU A 151 20.30 15.63 7.55
N LEU A 152 19.78 16.81 7.19
CA LEU A 152 18.36 17.01 6.89
C LEU A 152 17.89 16.11 5.74
N THR A 153 18.60 16.14 4.61
CA THR A 153 18.27 15.35 3.42
C THR A 153 18.34 13.86 3.68
N SER A 154 19.38 13.40 4.37
CA SER A 154 19.55 11.99 4.74
C SER A 154 18.44 11.49 5.68
N ALA A 155 18.08 12.29 6.68
CA ALA A 155 17.02 11.95 7.64
C ALA A 155 15.64 11.84 6.96
N ILE A 156 15.32 12.79 6.08
CA ILE A 156 14.08 12.78 5.29
C ILE A 156 14.06 11.57 4.34
N GLY A 157 15.17 11.30 3.65
CA GLY A 157 15.28 10.19 2.70
C GLY A 157 15.10 8.82 3.39
N LEU A 158 15.77 8.60 4.52
CA LEU A 158 15.68 7.34 5.25
C LEU A 158 14.28 7.13 5.87
N ALA A 159 13.75 8.14 6.56
CA ALA A 159 12.41 8.05 7.16
C ALA A 159 11.33 7.86 6.07
N GLY A 160 11.46 8.58 4.96
CA GLY A 160 10.61 8.43 3.79
C GLY A 160 10.66 7.02 3.21
N ALA A 161 11.86 6.43 3.02
CA ALA A 161 12.00 5.09 2.46
C ALA A 161 11.32 4.01 3.31
N VAL A 162 11.51 4.07 4.63
CA VAL A 162 10.90 3.11 5.57
C VAL A 162 9.38 3.29 5.63
N ALA A 163 8.91 4.53 5.78
CA ALA A 163 7.47 4.81 5.87
C ALA A 163 6.74 4.48 4.56
N VAL A 164 7.27 4.87 3.41
CA VAL A 164 6.61 4.69 2.11
C VAL A 164 6.53 3.22 1.72
N GLY A 165 7.59 2.44 1.96
CA GLY A 165 7.64 1.04 1.53
C GLY A 165 6.84 0.11 2.44
N ALA A 166 6.99 0.26 3.76
CA ALA A 166 6.48 -0.74 4.70
C ALA A 166 5.07 -0.39 5.23
N PHE A 167 4.72 0.89 5.38
CA PHE A 167 3.50 1.29 6.10
C PHE A 167 2.19 0.81 5.44
N PRO A 168 1.95 0.98 4.12
CA PRO A 168 0.70 0.54 3.51
C PRO A 168 0.50 -0.97 3.59
N ILE A 169 1.59 -1.73 3.46
CA ILE A 169 1.60 -3.19 3.59
C ILE A 169 1.28 -3.58 5.03
N ALA A 170 1.99 -2.99 6.00
CA ALA A 170 1.86 -3.31 7.41
C ALA A 170 0.45 -3.02 7.93
N ILE A 171 -0.10 -1.84 7.65
CA ILE A 171 -1.44 -1.48 8.12
C ILE A 171 -2.53 -2.30 7.43
N HIS A 172 -2.35 -2.67 6.16
CA HIS A 172 -3.30 -3.55 5.47
C HIS A 172 -3.34 -4.94 6.10
N GLN A 173 -2.18 -5.55 6.32
CA GLN A 173 -2.10 -6.89 6.87
C GLN A 173 -2.54 -6.93 8.33
N ASP A 174 -2.15 -5.92 9.13
CA ASP A 174 -2.61 -5.83 10.51
C ASP A 174 -4.12 -5.55 10.57
N ALA A 175 -4.68 -4.73 9.68
CA ALA A 175 -6.12 -4.52 9.64
C ALA A 175 -6.87 -5.82 9.31
N ALA A 176 -6.31 -6.69 8.46
CA ALA A 176 -6.90 -7.99 8.19
C ALA A 176 -6.87 -8.89 9.45
N HIS A 177 -5.80 -8.82 10.23
CA HIS A 177 -5.68 -9.49 11.52
C HIS A 177 -6.71 -8.97 12.53
N VAL A 178 -6.75 -7.66 12.77
CA VAL A 178 -7.71 -7.04 13.71
C VAL A 178 -9.15 -7.27 13.28
N CYS A 179 -9.45 -7.23 11.99
CA CYS A 179 -10.80 -7.54 11.51
C CYS A 179 -11.22 -9.00 11.79
N THR A 180 -10.26 -9.91 11.86
CA THR A 180 -10.53 -11.35 12.07
C THR A 180 -10.63 -11.69 13.56
N TYR A 181 -9.79 -11.08 14.39
CA TYR A 181 -9.64 -11.43 15.81
C TYR A 181 -10.12 -10.34 16.78
N GLY A 182 -10.52 -9.18 16.29
CA GLY A 182 -11.04 -8.08 17.09
C GLY A 182 -12.54 -8.19 17.34
N ASP A 183 -12.93 -8.00 18.59
CA ASP A 183 -14.32 -8.09 19.02
C ASP A 183 -15.10 -6.81 18.69
N ASP A 184 -14.58 -5.65 19.13
CA ASP A 184 -15.29 -4.36 19.08
C ASP A 184 -14.96 -3.51 17.85
N TRP A 185 -13.88 -3.83 17.14
CA TRP A 185 -13.42 -3.04 16.00
C TRP A 185 -12.99 -3.92 14.84
N ARG A 186 -13.68 -3.77 13.71
CA ARG A 186 -13.48 -4.55 12.48
C ARG A 186 -13.04 -3.65 11.32
N PRO A 187 -11.77 -3.21 11.28
CA PRO A 187 -11.28 -2.33 10.23
C PRO A 187 -11.32 -3.04 8.86
N ASN A 188 -11.72 -2.32 7.81
CA ASN A 188 -11.64 -2.87 6.45
C ASN A 188 -10.21 -2.72 5.91
N PRO A 189 -9.48 -3.81 5.61
CA PRO A 189 -8.08 -3.76 5.17
C PRO A 189 -7.88 -3.01 3.85
N GLY A 190 -8.84 -3.11 2.92
CA GLY A 190 -8.79 -2.37 1.67
C GLY A 190 -8.93 -0.86 1.89
N VAL A 191 -9.81 -0.45 2.81
CA VAL A 191 -9.95 0.97 3.18
C VAL A 191 -8.66 1.49 3.84
N TYR A 192 -8.09 0.74 4.79
CA TYR A 192 -6.85 1.13 5.47
C TYR A 192 -5.64 1.20 4.54
N LEU A 193 -5.57 0.33 3.52
CA LEU A 193 -4.57 0.43 2.46
C LEU A 193 -4.71 1.75 1.69
N GLY A 194 -5.94 2.14 1.33
CA GLY A 194 -6.22 3.42 0.67
C GLY A 194 -5.87 4.63 1.52
N ILE A 195 -6.24 4.61 2.81
CA ILE A 195 -5.90 5.66 3.77
C ILE A 195 -4.38 5.78 3.91
N ALA A 196 -3.65 4.66 3.94
CA ALA A 196 -2.20 4.71 3.99
C ALA A 196 -1.57 5.31 2.74
N PHE A 197 -2.04 4.96 1.55
CA PHE A 197 -1.56 5.62 0.33
C PHE A 197 -1.86 7.13 0.34
N LEU A 198 -3.05 7.53 0.79
CA LEU A 198 -3.40 8.94 0.95
C LEU A 198 -2.48 9.64 1.97
N SER A 199 -2.21 8.99 3.11
CA SER A 199 -1.41 9.57 4.17
C SER A 199 0.07 9.73 3.80
N LEU A 200 0.57 8.94 2.84
CA LEU A 200 1.90 9.14 2.27
C LEU A 200 1.99 10.38 1.37
N SER A 201 0.86 10.87 0.84
CA SER A 201 0.83 12.08 0.00
C SER A 201 0.86 13.36 0.84
N VAL A 202 0.57 13.28 2.13
CA VAL A 202 0.51 14.42 3.06
C VAL A 202 1.33 14.05 4.29
N PRO A 203 2.61 14.46 4.40
CA PRO A 203 3.54 13.92 5.39
C PRO A 203 3.02 13.92 6.84
N PRO A 204 2.30 14.95 7.34
CA PRO A 204 1.72 14.92 8.68
C PRO A 204 0.62 13.87 8.89
N LEU A 205 -0.06 13.41 7.84
CA LEU A 205 -1.16 12.44 7.98
C LEU A 205 -0.65 11.05 8.35
N GLN A 206 0.53 10.63 7.87
CA GLN A 206 1.06 9.30 8.16
C GLN A 206 1.17 9.02 9.67
N PRO A 207 1.84 9.86 10.49
CA PRO A 207 1.96 9.58 11.92
C PRO A 207 0.62 9.67 12.65
N ILE A 208 -0.29 10.55 12.20
CA ILE A 208 -1.65 10.67 12.76
C ILE A 208 -2.44 9.38 12.52
N VAL A 209 -2.45 8.87 11.28
CA VAL A 209 -3.13 7.62 10.92
C VAL A 209 -2.52 6.44 11.66
N ALA A 210 -1.19 6.33 11.70
CA ALA A 210 -0.50 5.24 12.38
C ALA A 210 -0.77 5.25 13.89
N GLY A 211 -0.67 6.42 14.54
CA GLY A 211 -0.95 6.58 15.96
C GLY A 211 -2.41 6.28 16.32
N TYR A 212 -3.36 6.83 15.55
CA TYR A 212 -4.78 6.53 15.72
C TYR A 212 -5.07 5.03 15.57
N TYR A 213 -4.51 4.42 14.53
CA TYR A 213 -4.70 3.00 14.23
C TYR A 213 -4.16 2.12 15.37
N LEU A 214 -2.94 2.36 15.83
CA LEU A 214 -2.33 1.59 16.94
C LEU A 214 -3.10 1.76 18.25
N ALA A 215 -3.57 2.98 18.56
CA ALA A 215 -4.40 3.23 19.73
C ALA A 215 -5.75 2.49 19.66
N ARG A 216 -6.40 2.47 18.49
CA ARG A 216 -7.64 1.70 18.26
C ARG A 216 -7.40 0.20 18.33
N ARG A 217 -6.32 -0.28 17.73
CA ARG A 217 -5.91 -1.68 17.77
C ARG A 217 -5.72 -2.16 19.20
N HIS A 218 -4.96 -1.40 20.01
CA HIS A 218 -4.70 -1.76 21.39
C HIS A 218 -5.99 -1.94 22.21
N LYS A 219 -7.00 -1.10 21.98
CA LYS A 219 -8.32 -1.25 22.62
C LYS A 219 -9.10 -2.47 22.13
N ALA A 220 -8.93 -2.86 20.87
CA ALA A 220 -9.73 -3.92 20.25
C ALA A 220 -9.16 -5.33 20.43
N VAL A 221 -7.84 -5.47 20.49
CA VAL A 221 -7.15 -6.78 20.56
C VAL A 221 -6.02 -6.81 21.58
N GLY A 222 -5.80 -5.74 22.35
CA GLY A 222 -4.72 -5.65 23.33
C GLY A 222 -3.31 -5.50 22.73
N THR A 223 -2.30 -5.58 23.60
CA THR A 223 -0.97 -6.07 23.22
C THR A 223 -0.97 -7.60 23.31
N PRO A 224 -0.21 -8.31 22.45
CA PRO A 224 -0.05 -9.75 22.59
C PRO A 224 0.44 -10.14 24.00
#